data_AF-A0A353LX34-F1
#
_entry.id   AF-A0A353LX34-F1
#
_cell.length_a   1.000
_cell.length_b   1.000
_cell.length_c   1.000
_cell.angle_alpha   90.00
_cell.angle_beta   90.00
_cell.angle_gamma   90.00
#
_symmetry.space_group_name_H-M   'P 1'
#
loop_
_entity.id
_entity.type
_entity.pdbx_description
1 polymer ?
#
loop_
_entity_poly.entity_id
_entity_poly.type
_entity_poly.pdbx_seq_one_letter_code
_entity_poly.pdbx_strand_id
1 'polypeptide(L)' 'VVVKLPEKRHLIIDSKVSLVAYERYMATENPEEQKALEKELIRSVKAHTDGLRNRFYQQQAGIS' A
#
# COMPACT_ATOMS: atom_id res chain seq x y z
N VAL A 1 -7.14 4.21 -7.97
CA VAL A 1 -7.63 4.89 -9.20
C VAL A 1 -8.13 3.80 -10.14
N VAL A 2 -9.36 3.90 -10.65
CA VAL A 2 -9.93 2.89 -11.56
C VAL A 2 -9.82 3.38 -12.99
N VAL A 3 -9.06 2.68 -13.82
CA VAL A 3 -8.98 2.95 -15.27
C VAL A 3 -9.87 1.93 -15.98
N LYS A 4 -10.88 2.42 -16.70
CA LYS A 4 -11.75 1.58 -17.54
C LYS A 4 -11.10 1.46 -18.91
N LEU A 5 -10.71 0.26 -19.31
CA LEU A 5 -10.21 -0.02 -20.65
C LEU A 5 -11.35 -0.44 -21.58
N PRO A 6 -11.21 -0.27 -22.91
CA PRO A 6 -12.10 -0.88 -23.88
C PRO A 6 -12.14 -2.41 -23.68
N GLU A 7 -13.27 -3.05 -24.03
CA GLU A 7 -13.53 -4.49 -23.84
C GLU A 7 -13.90 -4.95 -22.42
N LYS A 8 -14.54 -4.09 -21.61
CA LYS A 8 -14.99 -4.40 -20.23
C LYS A 8 -13.85 -4.82 -19.28
N ARG A 9 -12.60 -4.47 -19.59
CA ARG A 9 -11.45 -4.73 -18.71
C ARG A 9 -11.27 -3.55 -17.75
N HIS A 10 -11.22 -3.86 -16.46
CA HIS A 10 -10.94 -2.89 -15.40
C HIS A 10 -9.49 -3.01 -14.98
N LEU A 11 -8.69 -1.96 -15.21
CA LEU A 11 -7.32 -1.89 -14.70
C LEU A 11 -7.35 -1.12 -13.37
N ILE A 12 -7.28 -1.88 -12.28
CA ILE A 12 -7.27 -1.33 -10.93
C ILE A 12 -5.83 -0.92 -10.59
N ILE A 13 -5.57 0.39 -10.56
CA ILE A 13 -4.30 0.93 -10.05
C ILE A 13 -4.52 1.23 -8.56
N ASP A 14 -4.14 0.29 -7.70
CA ASP A 14 -4.33 0.40 -6.23
C ASP A 14 -3.03 0.30 -5.41
N SER A 15 -1.85 0.33 -6.02
CA SER A 15 -0.57 0.22 -5.31
C SER A 15 -0.06 1.52 -4.67
N LYS A 16 -0.93 2.45 -4.24
CA LYS A 16 -0.48 3.69 -3.58
C LYS A 16 0.09 3.38 -2.19
N VAL A 17 1.40 3.16 -2.12
CA VAL A 17 2.17 2.96 -0.89
C VAL A 17 2.46 4.31 -0.24
N SER A 18 2.28 4.41 1.08
CA SER A 18 2.67 5.60 1.86
C SER A 18 4.18 5.63 2.09
N LEU A 19 4.82 6.76 1.78
CA LEU A 19 6.26 6.99 1.99
C LEU A 19 6.57 7.89 3.20
N VAL A 20 5.56 8.26 3.99
CA VAL A 20 5.71 9.20 5.12
C VAL A 20 6.78 8.76 6.12
N ALA A 21 6.84 7.47 6.46
CA ALA A 21 7.84 6.94 7.38
C ALA A 21 9.26 6.99 6.79
N TYR A 22 9.39 6.80 5.47
CA TYR A 22 10.68 6.92 4.77
C TYR A 22 11.17 8.38 4.74
N GLU A 23 10.28 9.32 4.44
CA GLU A 23 10.61 10.75 4.45
C GLU A 23 11.09 11.21 5.83
N ARG A 24 10.38 10.79 6.90
CA ARG A 24 10.78 11.08 8.28
C ARG A 24 12.09 10.41 8.66
N TYR A 25 12.31 9.16 8.22
CA TYR A 25 13.56 8.45 8.48
C TYR A 25 14.75 9.21 7.90
N MET A 26 14.60 9.72 6.67
CA MET A 26 15.66 10.49 6.00
C MET A 26 15.86 11.88 6.62
N ALA A 27 14.86 12.41 7.33
CA ALA A 27 14.92 13.72 7.96
C ALA A 27 15.47 13.70 9.40
N THR A 28 15.60 12.53 10.04
CA THR A 28 16.10 12.40 11.41
C THR A 28 17.52 11.83 11.46
N GLU A 29 18.34 12.36 12.36
CA GLU A 29 19.69 11.86 12.68
C GLU A 29 19.72 11.05 13.97
N ASN A 30 18.59 10.93 14.68
CA ASN A 30 18.51 10.17 15.93
C ASN A 30 18.41 8.66 15.64
N PRO A 31 19.40 7.84 16.05
CA PRO A 31 19.41 6.41 15.74
C PRO A 31 18.22 5.63 16.31
N GLU A 32 17.71 6.02 17.48
CA GLU A 32 16.54 5.35 18.09
C GLU A 32 15.25 5.67 17.31
N GLU A 33 15.13 6.91 16.83
CA GLU A 33 14.00 7.34 16.02
C GLU A 33 14.04 6.68 14.62
N GLN A 34 15.22 6.60 14.00
CA GLN A 34 15.43 5.88 12.74
C GLN A 34 14.97 4.42 12.84
N LYS A 35 15.33 3.72 13.92
CA LYS A 35 14.94 2.33 14.16
C LYS A 35 13.42 2.16 14.35
N ALA A 36 12.75 3.15 14.95
CA ALA A 36 11.30 3.17 15.07
C ALA A 36 10.63 3.38 13.70
N LEU A 37 11.12 4.34 12.91
CA LEU A 37 10.60 4.68 11.59
C LEU A 37 10.81 3.56 10.56
N GLU A 38 11.92 2.83 10.63
CA GLU A 38 12.14 1.63 9.81
C GLU A 38 11.05 0.57 10.04
N LYS A 39 10.74 0.29 11.32
CA LYS A 39 9.67 -0.65 11.69
C LYS A 39 8.30 -0.15 11.21
N GLU A 40 8.05 1.16 11.30
CA GLU A 40 6.81 1.78 10.83
C GLU A 40 6.67 1.66 9.31
N LEU A 41 7.74 1.88 8.54
CA LEU A 41 7.74 1.71 7.10
C LEU A 41 7.41 0.27 6.70
N ILE A 42 8.08 -0.71 7.32
CA ILE A 42 7.82 -2.13 7.07
C ILE A 42 6.36 -2.49 7.40
N ARG A 43 5.84 -1.98 8.52
CA ARG A 43 4.45 -2.19 8.93
C ARG A 43 3.47 -1.58 7.92
N SER A 44 3.74 -0.36 7.46
CA SER A 44 2.90 0.36 6.50
C SER A 44 2.80 -0.40 5.17
N VAL A 45 3.94 -0.88 4.65
CA VAL A 45 3.99 -1.68 3.41
C VAL A 45 3.24 -3.01 3.56
N LYS A 46 3.45 -3.71 4.69
CA LYS A 46 2.72 -4.97 4.97
C LYS A 46 1.21 -4.73 5.06
N ALA A 47 0.78 -3.73 5.82
CA ALA A 47 -0.63 -3.37 5.96
C ALA A 47 -1.26 -2.98 4.62
N HIS A 48 -0.53 -2.25 3.77
CA HIS A 48 -0.99 -1.95 2.41
C HIS A 48 -1.17 -3.22 1.58
N THR A 49 -0.18 -4.13 1.61
CA THR A 49 -0.24 -5.41 0.89
C THR A 49 -1.39 -6.29 1.37
N ASP A 50 -1.60 -6.38 2.69
CA ASP A 50 -2.72 -7.12 3.28
C ASP A 50 -4.08 -6.49 2.94
N GLY A 51 -4.14 -5.17 2.94
CA GLY A 51 -5.32 -4.41 2.51
C GLY A 51 -5.69 -4.68 1.06
N LEU A 52 -4.70 -4.75 0.17
CA LEU A 52 -4.91 -5.15 -1.24
C LEU A 52 -5.48 -6.56 -1.32
N ARG A 53 -4.88 -7.52 -0.62
CA ARG A 53 -5.32 -8.92 -0.62
C ARG A 53 -6.80 -9.05 -0.25
N ASN A 54 -7.24 -8.35 0.80
CA ASN A 54 -8.63 -8.41 1.27
C ASN A 54 -9.62 -7.77 0.30
N ARG A 55 -9.25 -6.68 -0.39
CA ARG A 55 -10.13 -6.03 -1.38
C ARG A 55 -10.28 -6.85 -2.66
N PHE A 56 -9.26 -7.60 -3.07
CA PHE A 56 -9.31 -8.45 -4.26
C PHE A 56 -10.15 -9.72 -4.07
N TYR A 57 -10.07 -10.40 -2.90
CA TYR A 57 -10.89 -11.60 -2.65
C TYR A 57 -12.39 -11.30 -2.52
N GLN A 58 -12.75 -10.17 -1.91
CA GLN A 58 -14.17 -9.79 -1.81
C GLN A 58 -14.78 -9.37 -3.16
N GLN A 59 -13.98 -8.83 -4.09
CA GLN A 59 -14.48 -8.39 -5.39
C GLN A 59 -14.62 -9.53 -6.41
N GLN A 60 -13.95 -10.68 -6.20
CA GLN A 60 -14.16 -11.89 -7.02
C GLN A 60 -15.35 -12.75 -6.59
N ALA A 61 -15.86 -12.60 -5.35
CA ALA A 61 -16.98 -13.40 -4.83
C ALA A 61 -18.38 -12.95 -5.33
N GLY A 62 -18.45 -12.23 -6.45
CA GLY A 62 -19.69 -11.67 -7.00
C GLY A 62 -19.74 -11.62 -8.52
N ILE A 63 -18.95 -12.46 -9.21
CA ILE A 63 -19.13 -12.67 -10.65
C ILE A 63 -19.92 -13.99 -10.80
N SER A 64 -21.26 -13.86 -10.84
CA SER A 64 -22.11 -14.84 -11.55
C SER A 64 -21.92 -14.69 -13.04
#